data_AF-A0A1H0XAP1-F1
#
_entry.id   AF-A0A1H0XAP1-F1
#
_cell.length_a   1.000
_cell.length_b   1.000
_cell.length_c   1.000
_cell.angle_alpha   90.00
_cell.angle_beta   90.00
_cell.angle_gamma   90.00
#
_symmetry.space_group_name_H-M   'P 1'
#
loop_
_entity.id
_entity.type
_entity.pdbx_description
1 polymer ?
#
loop_
_entity_poly.entity_id
_entity_poly.type
_entity_poly.pdbx_seq_one_letter_code
_entity_poly.pdbx_strand_id
1 'polypeptide(L)'
;MSTKKINIIYWVFTGLLLAAMGLGAIPDLLSMPEALAVFKHLGYPAYLSPFMGAVKLLGVIAILIPGFPRIKEWVYAGFVFDLTGATYSGLASGDQIPQVLPMLIGYALIIGSYIYHHKRLKAKQV
;
A
#
# COMPACT_ATOMS: atom_id res chain seq x y z
N MET A 1 26.87 3.84 0.58
CA MET A 1 26.28 2.68 -0.14
C MET A 1 26.18 3.05 -1.62
N SER A 2 26.51 2.17 -2.56
CA SER A 2 26.52 2.54 -3.99
C SER A 2 25.10 2.76 -4.53
N THR A 3 24.96 3.66 -5.52
CA THR A 3 23.68 3.98 -6.18
C THR A 3 22.99 2.73 -6.74
N LYS A 4 23.77 1.78 -7.26
CA LYS A 4 23.26 0.48 -7.74
C LYS A 4 22.58 -0.32 -6.62
N LYS A 5 23.22 -0.45 -5.45
CA LYS A 5 22.64 -1.17 -4.31
C LYS A 5 21.37 -0.48 -3.81
N ILE A 6 21.36 0.86 -3.74
CA ILE A 6 20.18 1.64 -3.31
C ILE A 6 19.00 1.41 -4.28
N ASN A 7 19.25 1.41 -5.59
CA ASN A 7 18.23 1.12 -6.59
C ASN A 7 17.65 -0.29 -6.45
N ILE A 8 18.50 -1.30 -6.21
CA ILE A 8 18.04 -2.69 -6.05
C ILE A 8 17.12 -2.79 -4.84
N ILE A 9 17.56 -2.31 -3.67
CA ILE A 9 16.76 -2.42 -2.45
C ILE A 9 15.44 -1.64 -2.59
N TYR A 10 15.47 -0.45 -3.19
CA TYR A 10 14.25 0.28 -3.52
C TYR A 10 13.27 -0.58 -4.31
N TRP A 11 13.72 -1.21 -5.41
CA TRP A 11 12.82 -1.97 -6.28
C TRP A 11 12.36 -3.29 -5.66
N VAL A 12 13.13 -3.88 -4.75
CA VAL A 12 12.66 -5.03 -3.95
C VAL A 12 11.49 -4.61 -3.06
N PHE A 13 11.66 -3.59 -2.22
CA PHE A 13 10.58 -3.12 -1.34
C PHE A 13 9.38 -2.59 -2.13
N THR A 14 9.64 -1.80 -3.17
CA THR A 14 8.60 -1.18 -3.99
C THR A 14 7.86 -2.24 -4.80
N GLY A 15 8.55 -3.19 -5.42
CA GLY A 15 7.89 -4.26 -6.18
C GLY A 15 6.96 -5.11 -5.32
N LEU A 16 7.42 -5.49 -4.12
CA LEU A 16 6.60 -6.23 -3.16
C LEU A 16 5.43 -5.40 -2.64
N LEU A 17 5.64 -4.12 -2.33
CA LEU A 17 4.58 -3.20 -1.92
C LEU A 17 3.49 -3.09 -3.00
N LEU A 18 3.89 -2.83 -4.24
CA LEU A 18 2.98 -2.67 -5.36
C LEU A 18 2.22 -3.96 -5.68
N ALA A 19 2.88 -5.12 -5.57
CA ALA A 19 2.22 -6.40 -5.70
C ALA A 19 1.16 -6.59 -4.60
N ALA A 20 1.51 -6.34 -3.34
CA ALA A 20 0.58 -6.48 -2.22
C ALA A 20 -0.64 -5.55 -2.36
N MET A 21 -0.39 -4.26 -2.67
CA MET A 21 -1.47 -3.28 -2.86
C MET A 21 -2.31 -3.61 -4.10
N GLY A 22 -1.68 -3.98 -5.22
CA GLY A 22 -2.37 -4.30 -6.47
C GLY A 22 -3.22 -5.56 -6.39
N LEU A 23 -2.70 -6.63 -5.75
CA LEU A 23 -3.44 -7.89 -5.57
C LEU A 23 -4.70 -7.70 -4.71
N GLY A 24 -4.66 -6.82 -3.71
CA GLY A 24 -5.85 -6.45 -2.93
C GLY A 24 -6.78 -5.48 -3.67
N ALA A 25 -6.23 -4.61 -4.51
CA ALA A 25 -7.01 -3.56 -5.18
C ALA A 25 -7.90 -4.07 -6.32
N ILE A 26 -7.49 -5.12 -7.04
CA ILE A 26 -8.28 -5.72 -8.13
C ILE A 26 -9.61 -6.29 -7.63
N PRO A 27 -9.66 -7.19 -6.63
CA PRO A 27 -10.92 -7.73 -6.13
C PRO A 27 -11.79 -6.64 -5.49
N ASP A 28 -11.19 -5.65 -4.83
CA ASP A 28 -11.89 -4.47 -4.32
C ASP A 28 -12.57 -3.70 -5.48
N LEU A 29 -11.81 -3.36 -6.53
CA LEU A 29 -12.31 -2.59 -7.68
C LEU A 29 -13.46 -3.31 -8.40
N LEU A 30 -13.31 -4.62 -8.59
CA LEU A 30 -14.30 -5.46 -9.27
C LEU A 30 -15.46 -5.88 -8.37
N SER A 31 -15.45 -5.46 -7.08
CA SER A 31 -16.46 -5.85 -6.09
C SER A 31 -16.66 -7.36 -6.03
N MET A 32 -15.55 -8.11 -6.05
CA MET A 32 -15.59 -9.57 -5.99
C MET A 32 -16.23 -10.03 -4.67
N PRO A 33 -16.94 -11.18 -4.65
CA PRO A 33 -17.65 -11.66 -3.46
C PRO A 33 -16.78 -11.72 -2.20
N GLU A 34 -15.51 -12.10 -2.33
CA GLU A 34 -14.55 -12.19 -1.24
C GLU A 34 -14.21 -10.80 -0.68
N ALA A 35 -14.04 -9.78 -1.53
CA ALA A 35 -13.81 -8.41 -1.10
C ALA A 35 -15.05 -7.84 -0.40
N LEU A 36 -16.25 -8.04 -0.98
CA LEU A 36 -17.48 -7.58 -0.36
C LEU A 36 -17.75 -8.26 1.00
N ALA A 37 -17.36 -9.53 1.17
CA ALA A 37 -17.44 -10.21 2.45
C ALA A 37 -16.55 -9.56 3.51
N VAL A 38 -15.33 -9.14 3.15
CA VAL A 38 -14.43 -8.39 4.04
C VAL A 38 -15.06 -7.04 4.41
N PHE A 39 -15.54 -6.26 3.44
CA PHE A 39 -16.18 -4.98 3.72
C PHE A 39 -17.41 -5.13 4.63
N LYS A 40 -18.22 -6.17 4.40
CA LYS A 40 -19.38 -6.48 5.25
C LYS A 40 -18.96 -6.85 6.68
N HIS A 41 -17.91 -7.65 6.85
CA HIS A 41 -17.33 -7.97 8.17
C HIS A 41 -16.84 -6.72 8.91
N LEU A 42 -16.22 -5.79 8.18
CA LEU A 42 -15.78 -4.50 8.70
C LEU A 42 -16.93 -3.50 8.96
N GLY A 43 -18.18 -3.87 8.68
CA GLY A 43 -19.34 -2.99 8.85
C GLY A 43 -19.44 -1.88 7.80
N TYR A 44 -18.71 -2.00 6.69
CA TYR A 44 -18.67 -1.00 5.64
C TYR A 44 -19.73 -1.22 4.55
N PRO A 45 -20.25 -0.13 3.96
CA PRO A 45 -21.16 -0.23 2.84
C PRO A 45 -20.45 -0.75 1.59
N ALA A 46 -21.16 -1.55 0.78
CA ALA A 46 -20.58 -2.24 -0.38
C ALA A 46 -19.96 -1.30 -1.42
N TYR A 47 -20.48 -0.07 -1.59
CA TYR A 47 -19.95 0.90 -2.55
C TYR A 47 -18.52 1.34 -2.22
N LEU A 48 -18.06 1.17 -0.96
CA LEU A 48 -16.72 1.58 -0.55
C LEU A 48 -15.66 0.64 -1.12
N SER A 49 -15.99 -0.63 -1.38
CA SER A 49 -15.05 -1.61 -1.96
C SER A 49 -14.49 -1.17 -3.31
N PRO A 50 -15.30 -0.87 -4.35
CA PRO A 50 -14.77 -0.44 -5.64
C PRO A 50 -14.04 0.91 -5.57
N PHE A 51 -14.47 1.81 -4.69
CA PHE A 51 -13.77 3.06 -4.43
C PHE A 51 -12.34 2.82 -3.89
N MET A 52 -12.21 1.96 -2.88
CA MET A 52 -10.91 1.61 -2.29
C MET A 52 -9.99 0.92 -3.30
N GLY A 53 -10.53 0.02 -4.12
CA GLY A 53 -9.78 -0.61 -5.22
C GLY A 53 -9.25 0.41 -6.23
N ALA A 54 -10.09 1.38 -6.63
CA ALA A 54 -9.70 2.42 -7.57
C ALA A 54 -8.55 3.28 -7.03
N VAL A 55 -8.65 3.78 -5.79
CA VAL A 55 -7.61 4.63 -5.20
C VAL A 55 -6.31 3.89 -4.94
N LYS A 56 -6.36 2.61 -4.55
CA LYS A 56 -5.15 1.77 -4.41
C LYS A 56 -4.44 1.58 -5.75
N LEU A 57 -5.17 1.28 -6.83
CA LEU A 57 -4.59 1.15 -8.17
C LEU A 57 -4.00 2.47 -8.68
N LEU A 58 -4.66 3.60 -8.43
CA LEU A 58 -4.10 4.93 -8.75
C LEU A 58 -2.78 5.16 -8.01
N GLY A 59 -2.70 4.78 -6.73
CA GLY A 59 -1.46 4.83 -5.97
C GLY A 59 -0.36 3.96 -6.57
N VAL A 60 -0.69 2.73 -6.96
CA VAL A 60 0.25 1.81 -7.62
C VAL A 60 0.83 2.40 -8.90
N ILE A 61 -0.03 2.93 -9.77
CA ILE A 61 0.36 3.58 -11.02
C ILE A 61 1.26 4.80 -10.73
N ALA A 62 0.90 5.63 -9.76
CA ALA A 62 1.64 6.83 -9.41
C ALA A 62 3.06 6.56 -8.88
N ILE A 63 3.29 5.44 -8.16
CA ILE A 63 4.65 5.05 -7.75
C ILE A 63 5.50 4.58 -8.93
N LEU A 64 4.90 3.89 -9.90
CA LEU A 64 5.60 3.38 -11.09
C LEU A 64 6.03 4.52 -12.02
N ILE A 65 5.21 5.55 -12.16
CA ILE A 65 5.52 6.71 -13.00
C ILE A 65 6.70 7.49 -12.40
N PRO A 66 7.79 7.73 -13.15
CA PRO A 66 8.90 8.57 -12.70
C PRO A 66 8.56 10.06 -12.78
N GLY A 67 9.31 10.90 -12.06
CA GLY A 67 9.24 12.36 -12.23
C GLY A 67 8.30 13.13 -11.28
N PHE A 68 7.47 12.43 -10.49
CA PHE A 68 6.50 13.08 -9.59
C PHE A 68 6.75 12.77 -8.10
N PRO A 69 7.81 13.32 -7.47
CA PRO A 69 8.16 13.01 -6.08
C PRO A 69 7.06 13.38 -5.08
N ARG A 70 6.38 14.53 -5.25
CA ARG A 70 5.31 14.95 -4.34
C ARG A 70 4.09 14.02 -4.36
N ILE A 71 3.72 13.52 -5.54
CA ILE A 71 2.62 12.56 -5.66
C ILE A 71 3.00 11.25 -4.93
N LYS A 72 4.25 10.82 -5.01
CA LYS A 72 4.72 9.62 -4.27
C LYS A 72 4.59 9.79 -2.77
N GLU A 73 4.86 10.97 -2.23
CA GLU A 73 4.63 11.25 -0.81
C GLU A 73 3.14 11.05 -0.42
N TRP A 74 2.22 11.53 -1.26
CA TRP A 74 0.78 11.32 -1.04
C TRP A 74 0.39 9.84 -1.10
N VAL A 75 0.96 9.08 -2.03
CA VAL A 75 0.70 7.64 -2.12
C VAL A 75 1.23 6.91 -0.91
N TYR A 76 2.45 7.21 -0.45
CA TYR A 76 2.99 6.58 0.75
C TYR A 76 2.12 6.88 1.98
N ALA A 77 1.68 8.13 2.16
CA ALA A 77 0.74 8.48 3.22
C ALA A 77 -0.60 7.73 3.07
N GLY A 78 -1.15 7.68 1.86
CA GLY A 78 -2.40 6.97 1.56
C GLY A 78 -2.32 5.47 1.89
N PHE A 79 -1.24 4.80 1.53
CA PHE A 79 -1.04 3.39 1.88
C PHE A 79 -0.86 3.16 3.38
N VAL A 80 -0.21 4.09 4.10
CA VAL A 80 -0.16 4.03 5.56
C VAL A 80 -1.57 4.14 6.16
N PHE A 81 -2.38 5.08 5.68
CA PHE A 81 -3.75 5.24 6.16
C PHE A 81 -4.64 4.05 5.80
N ASP A 82 -4.48 3.46 4.62
CA ASP A 82 -5.20 2.24 4.22
C ASP A 82 -4.88 1.07 5.18
N LEU A 83 -3.59 0.78 5.42
CA LEU A 83 -3.20 -0.28 6.35
C LEU A 83 -3.63 0.02 7.79
N THR A 84 -3.56 1.29 8.21
CA THR A 84 -3.99 1.70 9.55
C THR A 84 -5.50 1.52 9.70
N GLY A 85 -6.26 1.97 8.71
CA GLY A 85 -7.71 1.80 8.65
C GLY A 85 -8.09 0.33 8.69
N ALA A 86 -7.49 -0.51 7.84
CA ALA A 86 -7.76 -1.95 7.82
C ALA A 86 -7.44 -2.62 9.18
N THR A 87 -6.31 -2.27 9.79
CA THR A 87 -5.90 -2.79 11.11
C THR A 87 -6.91 -2.38 12.19
N TYR A 88 -7.22 -1.08 12.24
CA TYR A 88 -8.13 -0.52 13.23
C TYR A 88 -9.54 -1.10 13.09
N SER A 89 -10.06 -1.14 11.87
CA SER A 89 -11.39 -1.67 11.58
C SER A 89 -11.51 -3.15 11.87
N GLY A 90 -10.49 -3.95 11.54
CA GLY A 90 -10.47 -5.38 11.90
C GLY A 90 -10.59 -5.57 13.40
N LEU A 91 -9.74 -4.88 14.18
CA LEU A 91 -9.80 -4.93 15.64
C LEU A 91 -11.13 -4.44 16.20
N ALA A 92 -11.69 -3.36 15.66
CA ALA A 92 -12.98 -2.81 16.05
C ALA A 92 -14.16 -3.74 15.70
N SER A 93 -14.02 -4.55 14.64
CA SER A 93 -14.97 -5.59 14.23
C SER A 93 -14.79 -6.92 14.97
N GLY A 94 -13.84 -7.01 15.89
CA GLY A 94 -13.62 -8.20 16.73
C GLY A 94 -12.57 -9.18 16.21
N ASP A 95 -11.78 -8.81 15.19
CA ASP A 95 -10.61 -9.60 14.80
C ASP A 95 -9.60 -9.65 15.95
N GLN A 96 -9.00 -10.82 16.17
CA GLN A 96 -7.93 -10.94 17.15
C GLN A 96 -6.60 -10.43 16.57
N ILE A 97 -5.62 -10.17 17.44
CA ILE A 97 -4.30 -9.66 17.06
C ILE A 97 -3.63 -10.49 15.93
N PRO A 98 -3.67 -11.84 15.95
CA PRO A 98 -3.05 -12.64 14.88
C PRO A 98 -3.59 -12.35 13.47
N GLN A 99 -4.87 -11.97 13.34
CA GLN A 99 -5.53 -11.70 12.07
C GLN A 99 -5.04 -10.40 11.44
N VAL A 100 -4.69 -9.40 12.26
CA VAL A 100 -4.20 -8.10 11.77
C VAL A 100 -2.68 -8.02 11.71
N LEU A 101 -1.97 -8.98 12.30
CA LEU A 101 -0.50 -9.04 12.30
C LEU A 101 0.14 -9.00 10.89
N PRO A 102 -0.45 -9.61 9.83
CA PRO A 102 0.10 -9.51 8.48
C PRO A 102 0.27 -8.07 7.97
N MET A 103 -0.48 -7.10 8.51
CA MET A 103 -0.35 -5.67 8.14
C MET A 103 1.04 -5.11 8.47
N LEU A 104 1.75 -5.68 9.45
CA LEU A 104 3.13 -5.29 9.78
C LEU A 104 4.09 -5.49 8.61
N ILE A 105 3.86 -6.51 7.77
CA ILE A 105 4.63 -6.72 6.55
C ILE A 105 4.38 -5.56 5.58
N GLY A 106 3.13 -5.14 5.43
CA GLY A 106 2.76 -3.97 4.64
C GLY A 106 3.47 -2.70 5.10
N TYR A 107 3.48 -2.41 6.40
CA TYR A 107 4.22 -1.28 6.95
C TYR A 107 5.73 -1.36 6.69
N ALA A 108 6.34 -2.54 6.88
CA ALA A 108 7.76 -2.74 6.59
C ALA A 108 8.07 -2.47 5.11
N LEU A 109 7.18 -2.88 4.20
CA LEU A 109 7.30 -2.63 2.77
C LEU A 109 7.19 -1.14 2.43
N ILE A 110 6.24 -0.43 3.01
CA ILE A 110 6.08 1.03 2.84
C ILE A 110 7.32 1.76 3.35
N ILE A 111 7.73 1.51 4.58
CA ILE A 111 8.88 2.18 5.22
C ILE A 111 10.16 1.91 4.42
N GLY A 112 10.39 0.66 4.02
CA GLY A 112 11.52 0.30 3.18
C GLY A 112 11.49 1.03 1.84
N SER A 113 10.36 1.00 1.13
CA SER A 113 10.20 1.69 -0.15
C SER A 113 10.44 3.20 0.00
N TYR A 114 9.85 3.82 1.03
CA TYR A 114 9.96 5.25 1.33
C TYR A 114 11.40 5.70 1.63
N ILE A 115 12.09 4.99 2.52
CA ILE A 115 13.47 5.30 2.90
C ILE A 115 14.38 5.22 1.68
N TYR A 116 14.25 4.15 0.89
CA TYR A 116 15.09 3.97 -0.29
C TYR A 116 14.69 4.89 -1.45
N HIS A 117 13.43 5.33 -1.53
CA HIS A 117 13.01 6.39 -2.46
C HIS A 117 13.79 7.68 -2.21
N HIS A 118 13.83 8.14 -0.96
CA HIS A 118 14.55 9.35 -0.56
C HIS A 118 16.06 9.22 -0.75
N LYS A 119 16.64 8.06 -0.44
CA LYS A 119 18.06 7.79 -0.72
C LYS A 119 18.37 7.88 -2.22
N ARG A 120 17.48 7.41 -3.10
CA ARG A 120 17.64 7.56 -4.56
C ARG A 120 17.56 9.01 -5.03
N LEU A 121 16.63 9.79 -4.47
CA LEU A 121 16.50 11.21 -4.83
C LEU A 121 17.76 11.99 -4.44
N LYS A 122 18.28 11.80 -3.22
CA LYS A 122 19.53 12.43 -2.77
C LYS A 122 20.73 12.03 -3.64
N ALA A 123 20.84 10.75 -4.01
CA ALA A 123 21.93 10.26 -4.86
C ALA A 123 21.88 10.74 -6.33
N LYS A 124 20.79 11.39 -6.76
CA LYS A 124 20.66 12.01 -8.10
C LYS A 124 20.99 13.52 -8.08
N GLN A 125 21.10 14.12 -6.90
CA GLN A 125 21.40 15.55 -6.72
C GLN A 125 22.89 15.83 -6.50
N VAL A 126 23.69 14.77 -6.36
CA VAL A 126 25.17 14.78 -6.25
C VAL A 126 25.74 14.26 -7.57
#